data_AF-A0A843RG77-F1
#
_entry.id   AF-A0A843RG77-F1
#
_cell.length_a   1.000
_cell.length_b   1.000
_cell.length_c   1.000
_cell.angle_alpha   90.00
_cell.angle_beta   90.00
_cell.angle_gamma   90.00
#
_symmetry.space_group_name_H-M   'P 1'
#
loop_
_entity.id
_entity.type
_entity.pdbx_description
1 polymer ?
#
loop_
_entity_poly.entity_id
_entity_poly.type
_entity_poly.pdbx_seq_one_letter_code
_entity_poly.pdbx_strand_id
1 'polypeptide(L)'
;MVAQEIHDHGDELARENTPSELDELTHAEMCMLYRESADAIRFAKAYQWKSLGATLLVFAGMMALGLLVPGNTALTNLIIAMSFLSSSAAIYMLVLYQVWQNTEREKLRDIAGHFSNFSQFTRAIKSSREANVHRYTLLVFMVAAILLGNVMLVLTVSPLYR
;
A
#
# COMPACT_ATOMS: atom_id res chain seq x y z
N MET A 1 -22.35 -17.01 -6.99
CA MET A 1 -23.74 -16.58 -7.27
C MET A 1 -24.00 -15.16 -6.73
N VAL A 2 -23.10 -14.19 -6.99
CA VAL A 2 -23.26 -12.77 -6.56
C VAL A 2 -22.57 -11.86 -7.58
N ALA A 3 -22.89 -12.02 -8.86
CA ALA A 3 -22.37 -11.16 -9.93
C ALA A 3 -23.43 -10.92 -11.02
N GLN A 4 -24.71 -11.10 -10.69
CA GLN A 4 -25.80 -11.08 -11.65
C GLN A 4 -27.04 -10.37 -11.10
N GLU A 5 -26.84 -9.14 -10.65
CA GLU A 5 -27.91 -8.12 -10.50
C GLU A 5 -27.41 -6.75 -10.98
N ILE A 6 -26.53 -6.75 -11.98
CA ILE A 6 -26.23 -5.55 -12.78
C ILE A 6 -27.02 -5.72 -14.08
N HIS A 7 -28.34 -5.56 -14.02
CA HIS A 7 -29.24 -5.18 -15.12
C HIS A 7 -30.70 -5.32 -14.69
N ASP A 8 -31.13 -4.44 -13.79
CA ASP A 8 -32.55 -4.09 -13.71
C ASP A 8 -32.68 -2.58 -13.93
N HIS A 9 -32.60 -2.18 -15.20
CA HIS A 9 -32.97 -0.85 -15.65
C HIS A 9 -34.50 -0.80 -15.75
N GLY A 10 -35.15 -0.52 -14.62
CA GLY A 10 -36.61 -0.54 -14.52
C GLY A 10 -37.15 0.19 -13.30
N ASP A 11 -36.58 1.37 -12.99
CA ASP A 11 -37.20 2.49 -12.25
C ASP A 11 -36.08 3.39 -11.70
N GLU A 12 -35.46 4.20 -12.56
CA GLU A 12 -34.75 5.39 -12.09
C GLU A 12 -35.80 6.47 -11.79
N LEU A 13 -36.59 6.24 -10.74
CA LEU A 13 -37.18 7.34 -9.97
C LEU A 13 -36.04 8.33 -9.76
N ALA A 14 -36.17 9.53 -10.33
CA ALA A 14 -35.18 10.60 -10.21
C ALA A 14 -34.74 10.69 -8.75
N ARG A 15 -33.55 10.13 -8.44
CA ARG A 15 -33.15 9.92 -7.05
C ARG A 15 -33.10 11.29 -6.39
N GLU A 16 -33.89 11.46 -5.34
CA GLU A 16 -33.99 12.73 -4.66
C GLU A 16 -32.63 13.07 -4.04
N ASN A 17 -32.02 14.16 -4.51
CA ASN A 17 -30.78 14.63 -3.95
C ASN A 17 -31.07 15.37 -2.65
N THR A 18 -30.84 14.71 -1.52
CA THR A 18 -30.76 15.40 -0.24
C THR A 18 -29.42 16.11 -0.14
N PRO A 19 -29.39 17.46 -0.15
CA PRO A 19 -28.14 18.21 -0.04
C PRO A 19 -27.49 17.97 1.34
N SER A 20 -26.19 18.25 1.42
CA SER A 20 -25.47 18.24 2.70
C SER A 20 -26.05 19.29 3.64
N GLU A 21 -26.13 18.97 4.94
CA GLU A 21 -26.57 19.90 5.99
C GLU A 21 -25.46 20.90 6.40
N LEU A 22 -24.24 20.73 5.87
CA LEU A 22 -23.11 21.60 6.16
C LEU A 22 -23.32 22.99 5.57
N ASP A 23 -22.95 24.02 6.32
CA ASP A 23 -22.78 25.36 5.75
C ASP A 23 -21.60 25.38 4.76
N GLU A 24 -21.53 26.42 3.93
CA GLU A 24 -20.58 26.50 2.82
C GLU A 24 -19.11 26.54 3.28
N LEU A 25 -18.82 27.15 4.42
CA LEU A 25 -17.45 27.21 4.96
C LEU A 25 -17.04 25.84 5.50
N THR A 26 -17.89 25.20 6.31
CA THR A 26 -17.62 23.85 6.82
C THR A 26 -17.54 22.83 5.68
N HIS A 27 -18.36 22.98 4.65
CA HIS A 27 -18.30 22.14 3.45
C HIS A 27 -16.94 22.28 2.73
N ALA A 28 -16.42 23.50 2.63
CA ALA A 28 -15.11 23.77 2.04
C ALA A 28 -13.96 23.16 2.87
N GLU A 29 -14.01 23.27 4.20
CA GLU A 29 -13.03 22.62 5.10
C GLU A 29 -13.05 21.10 4.95
N MET A 30 -14.24 20.49 4.91
CA MET A 30 -14.40 19.06 4.70
C MET A 30 -13.86 18.60 3.34
N CYS A 31 -14.08 19.37 2.28
CA CYS A 31 -13.50 19.09 0.96
C CYS A 31 -11.97 19.18 0.96
N MET A 32 -11.41 20.15 1.68
CA MET A 32 -9.96 20.31 1.85
C MET A 32 -9.36 19.10 2.57
N LEU A 33 -9.92 18.71 3.72
CA LEU A 33 -9.49 17.54 4.49
C LEU A 33 -9.65 16.23 3.71
N TYR A 34 -10.72 16.11 2.93
CA TYR A 34 -10.93 14.96 2.05
C TYR A 34 -9.81 14.85 1.02
N ARG A 35 -9.46 15.97 0.37
CA ARG A 35 -8.37 16.00 -0.61
C ARG A 35 -7.03 15.67 0.01
N GLU A 36 -6.69 16.27 1.15
CA GLU A 36 -5.45 16.01 1.87
C GLU A 36 -5.32 14.53 2.25
N SER A 37 -6.37 13.94 2.82
CA SER A 37 -6.40 12.52 3.20
C SER A 37 -6.25 11.61 1.97
N ALA A 38 -6.88 11.94 0.85
CA ALA A 38 -6.75 11.19 -0.40
C ALA A 38 -5.33 11.26 -0.99
N ASP A 39 -4.68 12.42 -0.92
CA ASP A 39 -3.32 12.61 -1.40
C ASP A 39 -2.30 11.94 -0.48
N ALA A 40 -2.50 11.96 0.84
CA ALA A 40 -1.69 11.22 1.81
C ALA A 40 -1.72 9.70 1.53
N ILE A 41 -2.89 9.13 1.21
CA ILE A 41 -3.01 7.72 0.81
C ILE A 41 -2.21 7.42 -0.47
N ARG A 42 -2.30 8.29 -1.48
CA ARG A 42 -1.55 8.15 -2.74
C ARG A 42 -0.05 8.22 -2.50
N PHE A 43 0.38 9.17 -1.67
CA PHE A 43 1.77 9.34 -1.25
C PHE A 43 2.28 8.06 -0.57
N ALA A 44 1.59 7.58 0.47
CA ALA A 44 2.00 6.37 1.19
C ALA A 44 2.09 5.15 0.25
N LYS A 45 1.14 4.99 -0.68
CA LYS A 45 1.18 3.91 -1.68
C LYS A 45 2.38 4.04 -2.63
N ALA A 46 2.71 5.25 -3.07
CA ALA A 46 3.88 5.48 -3.91
C ALA A 46 5.18 5.14 -3.16
N TYR A 47 5.27 5.53 -1.88
CA TYR A 47 6.42 5.22 -1.04
C TYR A 47 6.54 3.73 -0.73
N GLN A 48 5.45 2.98 -0.57
CA GLN A 48 5.49 1.52 -0.45
C GLN A 48 6.19 0.87 -1.64
N TRP A 49 5.83 1.26 -2.87
CA TRP A 49 6.46 0.73 -4.08
C TRP A 49 7.93 1.17 -4.22
N LYS A 50 8.23 2.42 -3.89
CA LYS A 50 9.62 2.93 -3.89
C LYS A 50 10.49 2.19 -2.86
N SER A 51 9.98 1.94 -1.66
CA SER A 51 10.69 1.18 -0.62
C SER A 51 10.95 -0.26 -1.04
N LEU A 52 9.98 -0.93 -1.66
CA LEU A 52 10.19 -2.26 -2.25
C LEU A 52 11.31 -2.22 -3.30
N GLY A 53 11.19 -1.33 -4.29
CA GLY A 53 12.17 -1.22 -5.38
C GLY A 53 13.58 -0.88 -4.87
N ALA A 54 13.69 0.05 -3.93
CA ALA A 54 14.96 0.42 -3.29
C ALA A 54 15.58 -0.76 -2.54
N THR A 55 14.79 -1.53 -1.81
CA THR A 55 15.29 -2.72 -1.08
C THR A 55 15.83 -3.78 -2.04
N LEU A 56 15.12 -4.03 -3.14
CA LEU A 56 15.58 -4.97 -4.18
C LEU A 56 16.86 -4.49 -4.86
N LEU A 57 17.00 -3.19 -5.11
CA LEU A 57 18.24 -2.60 -5.64
C LEU A 57 19.41 -2.73 -4.65
N VAL A 58 19.16 -2.53 -3.35
CA VAL A 58 20.17 -2.75 -2.30
C VAL A 58 20.63 -4.21 -2.33
N PHE A 59 19.72 -5.18 -2.47
CA PHE A 59 20.11 -6.59 -2.60
C PHE A 59 20.95 -6.85 -3.86
N ALA A 60 20.60 -6.25 -5.01
CA ALA A 60 21.42 -6.35 -6.22
C ALA A 60 22.83 -5.77 -6.01
N GLY A 61 22.94 -4.61 -5.33
CA GLY A 61 24.22 -4.01 -4.98
C GLY A 61 25.06 -4.89 -4.05
N MET A 62 24.44 -5.47 -3.02
CA MET A 62 25.10 -6.41 -2.10
C MET A 62 25.58 -7.68 -2.82
N MET A 63 24.78 -8.22 -3.74
CA MET A 63 25.19 -9.37 -4.56
C MET A 63 26.40 -9.02 -5.43
N ALA A 64 26.39 -7.87 -6.11
CA ALA A 64 27.52 -7.42 -6.91
C ALA A 64 28.79 -7.25 -6.07
N LEU A 65 28.68 -6.67 -4.87
CA LEU A 65 29.81 -6.53 -3.94
C LEU A 65 30.41 -7.89 -3.54
N GLY A 66 29.57 -8.88 -3.24
CA GLY A 66 30.02 -10.23 -2.91
C GLY A 66 30.78 -10.89 -4.07
N LEU A 67 30.29 -10.71 -5.30
CA LEU A 67 30.91 -11.26 -6.52
C LEU A 67 32.26 -10.60 -6.88
N LEU A 68 32.46 -9.33 -6.53
CA LEU A 68 33.69 -8.61 -6.80
C LEU A 68 34.84 -8.96 -5.84
N VAL A 69 34.53 -9.46 -4.64
CA VAL A 69 35.52 -9.80 -3.61
C VAL A 69 35.27 -11.22 -3.07
N PRO A 70 35.44 -12.26 -3.91
CA PRO A 70 35.28 -13.65 -3.48
C PRO A 70 36.33 -14.03 -2.43
N GLY A 71 36.00 -14.99 -1.56
CA GLY A 71 36.90 -15.49 -0.50
C GLY A 71 36.96 -14.63 0.77
N ASN A 72 36.35 -13.44 0.81
CA ASN A 72 36.28 -12.61 2.02
C ASN A 72 35.10 -13.03 2.91
N THR A 73 35.36 -13.95 3.84
CA THR A 73 34.35 -14.49 4.76
C THR A 73 33.70 -13.40 5.63
N ALA A 74 34.47 -12.42 6.09
CA ALA A 74 33.96 -11.34 6.93
C ALA A 74 32.95 -10.46 6.16
N LEU A 75 33.28 -10.13 4.91
CA LEU A 75 32.39 -9.36 4.03
C LEU A 75 31.12 -10.15 3.69
N THR A 76 31.23 -11.44 3.36
CA THR A 76 30.05 -12.29 3.08
C THR A 76 29.11 -12.37 4.28
N ASN A 77 29.64 -12.61 5.48
CA ASN A 77 28.83 -12.65 6.70
C ASN A 77 28.15 -11.30 6.98
N LEU A 78 28.86 -10.19 6.74
CA LEU A 78 28.30 -8.85 6.88
C LEU A 78 27.17 -8.60 5.86
N ILE A 79 27.36 -8.99 4.60
CA ILE A 79 26.34 -8.87 3.54
C ILE A 79 25.07 -9.62 3.94
N ILE A 80 25.21 -10.86 4.43
CA ILE A 80 24.07 -11.67 4.88
C ILE A 80 23.40 -11.00 6.08
N ALA A 81 24.14 -10.59 7.10
CA ALA A 81 23.55 -9.92 8.28
C ALA A 81 22.79 -8.64 7.89
N MET A 82 23.38 -7.83 7.00
CA MET A 82 22.77 -6.60 6.51
C MET A 82 21.55 -6.86 5.62
N SER A 83 21.50 -7.95 4.86
CA SER A 83 20.32 -8.29 4.06
C SER A 83 19.11 -8.60 4.95
N PHE A 84 19.31 -9.37 6.03
CA PHE A 84 18.24 -9.66 7.02
C PHE A 84 17.77 -8.42 7.77
N LEU A 85 18.70 -7.55 8.18
CA LEU A 85 18.35 -6.28 8.82
C LEU A 85 17.55 -5.39 7.87
N SER A 86 17.98 -5.29 6.61
CA SER A 86 17.30 -4.50 5.57
C SER A 86 15.91 -5.05 5.25
N SER A 87 15.75 -6.39 5.15
CA SER A 87 14.44 -7.02 4.99
C SER A 87 13.50 -6.67 6.13
N SER A 88 13.97 -6.77 7.37
CA SER A 88 13.15 -6.49 8.56
C SER A 88 12.69 -5.04 8.60
N ALA A 89 13.61 -4.10 8.34
CA ALA A 89 13.30 -2.67 8.26
C ALA A 89 12.31 -2.37 7.12
N ALA A 90 12.50 -2.96 5.93
CA ALA A 90 11.61 -2.75 4.79
C ALA A 90 10.19 -3.29 5.06
N ILE A 91 10.07 -4.50 5.63
CA ILE A 91 8.78 -5.10 5.99
C ILE A 91 8.07 -4.24 7.04
N TYR A 92 8.80 -3.80 8.08
CA TYR A 92 8.25 -2.89 9.09
C TYR A 92 7.70 -1.60 8.47
N MET A 93 8.48 -0.96 7.57
CA MET A 93 8.02 0.25 6.87
C MET A 93 6.79 -0.01 6.00
N LEU A 94 6.72 -1.13 5.30
CA LEU A 94 5.52 -1.49 4.51
C LEU A 94 4.27 -1.59 5.39
N VAL A 95 4.38 -2.21 6.57
CA VAL A 95 3.28 -2.31 7.54
C VAL A 95 2.90 -0.93 8.07
N LEU A 96 3.86 -0.08 8.44
CA LEU A 96 3.57 1.29 8.88
C LEU A 96 2.80 2.08 7.81
N TYR A 97 3.20 2.00 6.55
CA TYR A 97 2.47 2.65 5.47
C TYR A 97 1.04 2.09 5.30
N GLN A 98 0.80 0.81 5.61
CA GLN A 98 -0.56 0.25 5.57
C GLN A 98 -1.42 0.80 6.71
N VAL A 99 -0.87 0.88 7.91
CA VAL A 99 -1.55 1.44 9.09
C VAL A 99 -1.91 2.91 8.86
N TRP A 100 -0.96 3.69 8.32
CA TRP A 100 -1.22 5.08 7.97
C TRP A 100 -2.33 5.19 6.91
N GLN A 101 -2.24 4.43 5.82
CA GLN A 101 -3.31 4.40 4.81
C GLN A 101 -4.67 3.96 5.36
N ASN A 102 -4.71 3.14 6.41
CA ASN A 102 -5.97 2.78 7.06
C ASN A 102 -6.54 3.96 7.84
N THR A 103 -5.70 4.64 8.62
CA THR A 103 -6.08 5.82 9.42
C THR A 103 -6.64 6.93 8.54
N GLU A 104 -5.98 7.27 7.42
CA GLU A 104 -6.48 8.30 6.49
C GLU A 104 -7.80 7.90 5.83
N ARG A 105 -8.06 6.60 5.65
CA ARG A 105 -9.34 6.14 5.08
C ARG A 105 -10.47 6.17 6.08
N GLU A 106 -10.17 5.97 7.37
CA GLU A 106 -11.15 6.15 8.44
C GLU A 106 -11.58 7.61 8.49
N LYS A 107 -10.63 8.57 8.43
CA LYS A 107 -10.94 10.00 8.27
C LYS A 107 -11.81 10.27 7.04
N LEU A 108 -11.42 9.74 5.87
CA LEU A 108 -12.25 9.90 4.67
C LEU A 108 -13.66 9.38 4.88
N ARG A 109 -13.83 8.22 5.53
CA ARG A 109 -15.15 7.59 5.75
C ARG A 109 -16.03 8.46 6.63
N ASP A 110 -15.45 9.04 7.68
CA ASP A 110 -16.12 9.98 8.55
C ASP A 110 -16.58 11.23 7.78
N ILE A 111 -15.66 11.89 7.06
CA ILE A 111 -15.96 13.09 6.26
C ILE A 111 -17.09 12.84 5.24
N ALA A 112 -17.09 11.69 4.56
CA ALA A 112 -18.13 11.40 3.58
C ALA A 112 -19.51 11.15 4.18
N GLY A 113 -19.61 10.82 5.46
CA GLY A 113 -20.90 10.73 6.16
C GLY A 113 -21.65 12.07 6.19
N HIS A 114 -20.94 13.19 6.03
CA HIS A 114 -21.51 14.53 6.02
C HIS A 114 -21.84 15.07 4.61
N PHE A 115 -21.47 14.35 3.55
CA PHE A 115 -21.78 14.76 2.17
C PHE A 115 -23.20 14.35 1.75
N SER A 116 -23.66 14.88 0.60
CA SER A 116 -24.99 14.56 0.06
C SER A 116 -25.17 13.05 -0.16
N ASN A 117 -26.42 12.59 -0.14
CA ASN A 117 -26.76 11.19 -0.37
C ASN A 117 -26.21 10.68 -1.74
N PHE A 118 -26.18 11.55 -2.75
CA PHE A 118 -25.62 11.22 -4.06
C PHE A 118 -24.10 10.93 -4.02
N SER A 119 -23.35 11.71 -3.24
CA SER A 119 -21.91 11.50 -3.02
C SER A 119 -21.64 10.20 -2.25
N GLN A 120 -22.43 9.96 -1.21
CA GLN A 120 -22.36 8.73 -0.41
C GLN A 120 -22.64 7.49 -1.26
N PHE A 121 -23.68 7.52 -2.09
CA PHE A 121 -24.02 6.46 -3.02
C PHE A 121 -22.88 6.17 -4.01
N THR A 122 -22.35 7.23 -4.63
CA THR A 122 -21.24 7.12 -5.59
C THR A 122 -20.03 6.45 -4.95
N ARG A 123 -19.74 6.76 -3.68
CA ARG A 123 -18.66 6.13 -2.94
C ARG A 123 -18.95 4.68 -2.56
N ALA A 124 -20.22 4.34 -2.27
CA ALA A 124 -20.65 3.00 -1.90
C ALA A 124 -20.53 1.98 -3.04
N ILE A 125 -20.42 2.43 -4.30
CA ILE A 125 -20.18 1.56 -5.48
C ILE A 125 -18.96 0.65 -5.25
N LYS A 126 -17.92 1.15 -4.58
CA LYS A 126 -16.73 0.33 -4.27
C LYS A 126 -16.93 -0.43 -2.97
N SER A 127 -17.05 -1.76 -3.07
CA SER A 127 -17.11 -2.64 -1.89
C SER A 127 -15.89 -2.46 -0.98
N SER A 128 -16.15 -2.15 0.29
CA SER A 128 -15.10 -2.01 1.31
C SER A 128 -14.36 -3.33 1.56
N ARG A 129 -15.06 -4.47 1.45
CA ARG A 129 -14.46 -5.80 1.62
C ARG A 129 -13.48 -6.11 0.50
N GLU A 130 -13.89 -5.87 -0.74
CA GLU A 130 -13.03 -6.09 -1.91
C GLU A 130 -11.80 -5.18 -1.87
N ALA A 131 -12.00 -3.90 -1.51
CA ALA A 131 -10.90 -2.94 -1.36
C ALA A 131 -9.87 -3.36 -0.30
N ASN A 132 -10.30 -4.02 0.77
CA ASN A 132 -9.41 -4.54 1.80
C ASN A 132 -8.66 -5.78 1.32
N VAL A 133 -9.33 -6.73 0.64
CA VAL A 133 -8.69 -7.91 0.06
C VAL A 133 -7.57 -7.49 -0.89
N HIS A 134 -7.84 -6.61 -1.85
CA HIS A 134 -6.84 -6.12 -2.80
C HIS A 134 -5.61 -5.49 -2.10
N ARG A 135 -5.82 -4.77 -0.99
CA ARG A 135 -4.73 -4.10 -0.27
C ARG A 135 -3.82 -5.10 0.44
N TYR A 136 -4.40 -6.06 1.15
CA TYR A 136 -3.62 -7.06 1.90
C TYR A 136 -2.95 -8.06 0.95
N THR A 137 -3.59 -8.43 -0.17
CA THR A 137 -2.94 -9.24 -1.20
C THR A 137 -1.69 -8.55 -1.76
N LEU A 138 -1.76 -7.23 -2.02
CA LEU A 138 -0.63 -6.45 -2.50
C LEU A 138 0.48 -6.34 -1.43
N LEU A 139 0.13 -6.17 -0.15
CA LEU A 139 1.10 -6.18 0.95
C LEU A 139 1.83 -7.54 1.03
N VAL A 140 1.09 -8.65 1.01
CA VAL A 140 1.65 -9.99 1.04
C VAL A 140 2.59 -10.21 -0.15
N PHE A 141 2.20 -9.77 -1.34
CA PHE A 141 3.06 -9.80 -2.52
C PHE A 141 4.37 -9.02 -2.33
N MET A 142 4.32 -7.81 -1.78
CA MET A 142 5.52 -7.01 -1.51
C MET A 142 6.45 -7.67 -0.49
N VAL A 143 5.90 -8.22 0.59
CA VAL A 143 6.68 -8.95 1.61
C VAL A 143 7.32 -10.20 1.00
N ALA A 144 6.56 -10.98 0.23
CA ALA A 144 7.07 -12.16 -0.46
C ALA A 144 8.22 -11.80 -1.43
N ALA A 145 8.11 -10.69 -2.16
CA ALA A 145 9.17 -10.21 -3.04
C ALA A 145 10.46 -9.86 -2.29
N ILE A 146 10.36 -9.20 -1.11
CA ILE A 146 11.51 -8.91 -0.25
C ILE A 146 12.16 -10.22 0.24
N LEU A 147 11.36 -11.17 0.72
CA LEU A 147 11.87 -12.45 1.20
C LEU A 147 12.57 -13.23 0.09
N LEU A 148 11.97 -13.29 -1.09
CA LEU A 148 12.56 -13.95 -2.26
C LEU A 148 13.86 -13.27 -2.69
N GLY A 149 13.90 -11.93 -2.72
CA GLY A 149 15.11 -11.18 -3.03
C GLY A 149 16.25 -11.45 -2.03
N ASN A 150 15.94 -11.55 -0.73
CA ASN A 150 16.94 -11.89 0.28
C ASN A 150 17.42 -13.34 0.13
N VAL A 151 16.51 -14.30 -0.07
CA VAL A 151 16.88 -15.71 -0.34
C VAL A 151 17.81 -15.82 -1.54
N MET A 152 17.51 -15.12 -2.64
CA MET A 152 18.36 -15.10 -3.82
C MET A 152 19.75 -14.53 -3.54
N LEU A 153 19.84 -13.45 -2.77
CA LEU A 153 21.12 -12.87 -2.34
C LEU A 153 21.93 -13.88 -1.53
N VAL A 154 21.33 -14.52 -0.53
CA VAL A 154 22.01 -15.49 0.32
C VAL A 154 22.49 -16.68 -0.51
N LEU A 155 21.67 -17.23 -1.39
CA LEU A 155 22.05 -18.34 -2.26
C LEU A 155 23.18 -17.98 -3.23
N THR A 156 23.25 -16.73 -3.67
CA THR A 156 24.28 -16.26 -4.60
C THR A 156 25.61 -16.03 -3.89
N VAL A 157 25.60 -15.46 -2.69
CA VAL A 157 26.84 -15.06 -1.98
C VAL A 157 27.39 -16.19 -1.10
N SER A 158 26.55 -17.11 -0.62
CA SER A 158 26.99 -18.20 0.28
C SER A 158 28.04 -19.15 -0.33
N PRO A 159 28.02 -19.50 -1.63
CA PRO A 159 29.05 -20.33 -2.23
C PRO A 159 30.42 -19.64 -2.35
N LEU A 160 30.49 -18.31 -2.27
CA LEU A 160 31.70 -17.53 -2.57
C LEU A 160 32.80 -17.62 -1.51
N TYR A 161 32.54 -18.31 -0.40
CA TYR A 161 33.51 -18.53 0.68
C TYR A 161 33.70 -20.02 1.04
N ARG A 162 32.97 -20.95 0.38
CA ARG A 162 33.25 -22.39 0.48
C ARG A 162 34.50 -22.72 -0.32
#